data_AF-A0AA36D6I5-F1
#
_entry.id   AF-A0AA36D6I5-F1
#
_cell.length_a   1.000
_cell.length_b   1.000
_cell.length_c   1.000
_cell.angle_alpha   90.00
_cell.angle_beta   90.00
_cell.angle_gamma   90.00
#
_symmetry.space_group_name_H-M   'P 1'
#
loop_
_entity.id
_entity.type
_entity.pdbx_description
1 polymer ?
#
loop_
_entity_poly.entity_id
_entity_poly.type
_entity_poly.pdbx_seq_one_letter_code
_entity_poly.pdbx_strand_id
1 'polypeptide(L)'
;MKLILFAVVFGVSCALVIPKERDCDTKCEQLKCPLCEFLVQNSEKWIGKEGEKDEAKIVQMCESIFKFTGQQFDQFLCDEVVKNMADEIIKDLEDEQETEKSAEAVCKRIGQCPA
;
A
#
# COMPACT_ATOMS: atom_id res chain seq x y z
N MET A 1 28.49 53.66 18.15
CA MET A 1 27.43 53.92 17.14
C MET A 1 27.97 53.62 15.76
N LYS A 2 27.37 52.63 15.07
CA LYS A 2 27.41 52.27 13.63
C LYS A 2 27.22 50.74 13.58
N LEU A 3 25.99 50.25 13.52
CA LEU A 3 25.24 49.96 12.28
C LEU A 3 26.15 49.33 11.22
N ILE A 4 25.96 48.04 10.96
CA ILE A 4 25.55 47.51 9.65
C ILE A 4 24.90 46.14 9.91
N LEU A 5 23.59 46.10 9.65
CA LEU A 5 22.80 44.90 9.42
C LEU A 5 23.28 44.25 8.11
N PHE A 6 23.77 43.01 8.15
CA PHE A 6 23.75 42.14 6.98
C PHE A 6 22.61 41.16 7.13
N ALA A 7 21.45 41.57 6.61
CA ALA A 7 20.34 40.69 6.31
C ALA A 7 20.76 39.76 5.18
N VAL A 8 21.24 38.56 5.51
CA VAL A 8 21.35 37.47 4.54
C VAL A 8 20.01 36.77 4.52
N VAL A 9 19.16 37.24 3.61
CA VAL A 9 17.94 36.56 3.17
C VAL A 9 18.39 35.28 2.46
N PHE A 10 18.57 34.20 3.21
CA PHE A 10 18.53 32.87 2.63
C PHE A 10 17.06 32.55 2.36
N GLY A 11 16.61 33.01 1.20
CA GLY A 11 15.44 32.46 0.53
C GLY A 11 15.74 31.01 0.18
N VAL A 12 15.55 30.12 1.14
CA VAL A 12 15.38 28.70 0.85
C VAL A 12 13.97 28.57 0.29
N SER A 13 13.86 28.87 -1.00
CA SER A 13 12.79 28.33 -1.83
C SER A 13 12.96 26.82 -1.85
N CYS A 14 12.48 26.15 -0.80
CA CYS A 14 11.98 24.80 -0.94
C CYS A 14 10.81 24.91 -1.91
N ALA A 15 11.12 24.81 -3.20
CA ALA A 15 10.16 24.35 -4.17
C ALA A 15 9.57 23.08 -3.56
N LEU A 16 8.33 23.19 -3.09
CA LEU A 16 7.49 22.06 -2.77
C LEU A 16 7.49 21.21 -4.04
N VAL A 17 8.37 20.21 -4.08
CA VAL A 17 8.18 19.04 -4.93
C VAL A 17 6.97 18.37 -4.31
N ILE A 18 5.78 18.89 -4.66
CA ILE A 18 4.54 18.19 -4.42
C ILE A 18 4.69 16.92 -5.26
N PRO A 19 4.83 15.74 -4.64
CA PRO A 19 4.77 14.52 -5.42
C PRO A 19 3.43 14.57 -6.14
N LYS A 20 3.49 14.54 -7.47
CA LYS A 20 2.30 14.47 -8.31
C LYS A 20 1.53 13.26 -7.79
N GLU A 21 0.42 13.49 -7.08
CA GLU A 21 -0.56 12.46 -6.76
C GLU A 21 -0.91 11.86 -8.11
N ARG A 22 -0.30 10.71 -8.43
CA ARG A 22 -0.66 9.99 -9.64
C ARG A 22 -1.95 9.32 -9.24
N ASP A 23 -3.05 9.90 -9.70
CA ASP A 23 -4.36 9.29 -9.62
C ASP A 23 -4.22 7.84 -10.09
N CYS A 24 -4.48 6.92 -9.17
CA CYS A 24 -4.70 5.53 -9.53
C CYS A 24 -5.89 5.51 -10.50
N ASP A 25 -5.62 5.39 -11.80
CA ASP A 25 -6.66 5.27 -12.82
C ASP A 25 -7.61 4.11 -12.48
N THR A 26 -8.78 4.05 -13.13
CA THR A 26 -9.80 3.00 -12.95
C THR A 26 -9.26 1.56 -12.98
N LYS A 27 -8.10 1.33 -13.62
CA LYS A 27 -7.41 0.04 -13.68
C LYS A 27 -6.80 -0.38 -12.33
N CYS A 28 -6.29 0.56 -11.55
CA CYS A 28 -5.72 0.28 -10.23
C CYS A 28 -6.84 -0.12 -9.25
N GLU A 29 -7.96 0.58 -9.28
CA GLU A 29 -9.17 0.22 -8.53
C GLU A 29 -9.68 -1.19 -8.87
N GLN A 30 -9.61 -1.59 -10.15
CA GLN A 30 -9.97 -2.95 -10.57
C GLN A 30 -9.00 -4.03 -10.06
N LEU A 31 -7.76 -3.67 -9.74
CA LEU A 31 -6.75 -4.60 -9.23
C LEU A 31 -6.68 -4.68 -7.71
N LYS A 32 -7.14 -3.66 -6.99
CA LYS A 32 -7.12 -3.64 -5.52
C LYS A 32 -7.81 -4.85 -4.90
N CYS A 33 -9.01 -5.17 -5.37
CA CYS A 33 -9.78 -6.29 -4.83
C CYS A 33 -9.13 -7.66 -5.13
N PRO A 34 -8.81 -8.03 -6.38
CA PRO A 34 -8.09 -9.28 -6.68
C PRO A 34 -6.75 -9.42 -5.94
N LEU A 35 -6.05 -8.30 -5.76
CA LEU A 35 -4.76 -8.30 -5.11
C LEU A 35 -4.86 -8.45 -3.59
N CYS A 36 -5.85 -7.80 -2.98
CA CYS A 36 -6.19 -8.04 -1.58
C CYS A 36 -6.56 -9.50 -1.35
N GLU A 37 -7.49 -10.06 -2.14
CA GLU A 37 -7.92 -11.45 -1.95
C GLU A 37 -6.75 -12.42 -2.09
N PHE A 38 -5.88 -12.19 -3.06
CA PHE A 38 -4.69 -13.00 -3.26
C PHE A 38 -3.71 -12.91 -2.09
N LEU A 39 -3.51 -11.72 -1.51
CA LEU A 39 -2.67 -11.55 -0.32
C LEU A 39 -3.28 -12.25 0.89
N VAL A 40 -4.59 -12.16 1.11
CA VAL A 40 -5.26 -12.84 2.22
C VAL A 40 -5.15 -14.36 2.07
N GLN A 41 -5.43 -14.90 0.87
CA GLN A 41 -5.33 -16.34 0.56
C GLN A 41 -3.91 -16.90 0.74
N ASN A 42 -2.90 -16.05 0.63
CA ASN A 42 -1.49 -16.43 0.72
C ASN A 42 -0.79 -15.76 1.91
N SER A 43 -1.57 -15.33 2.91
CA SER A 43 -1.10 -14.67 4.14
C SER A 43 0.03 -15.43 4.82
N GLU A 44 -0.08 -16.75 4.91
CA GLU A 44 0.95 -17.63 5.48
C GLU A 44 2.33 -17.55 4.78
N LYS A 45 2.39 -17.04 3.54
CA LYS A 45 3.63 -16.94 2.78
C LYS A 45 4.40 -15.67 3.12
N TRP A 46 3.71 -14.57 3.40
CA TRP A 46 4.30 -13.25 3.58
C TRP A 46 4.15 -12.67 4.99
N ILE A 47 3.21 -13.16 5.80
CA ILE A 47 3.15 -12.86 7.23
C ILE A 47 4.17 -13.75 7.95
N GLY A 48 5.11 -13.10 8.61
CA GLY A 48 6.16 -13.69 9.44
C GLY A 48 5.66 -14.07 10.84
N LYS A 49 6.60 -14.18 11.77
CA LYS A 49 6.26 -14.45 13.19
C LYS A 49 5.73 -13.16 13.82
N GLU A 50 4.76 -13.30 14.72
CA GLU A 50 4.20 -12.17 15.49
C GLU A 50 3.60 -11.04 14.63
N GLY A 51 3.05 -11.36 13.46
CA GLY A 51 2.36 -10.37 12.61
C GLY A 51 3.30 -9.47 11.79
N GLU A 52 4.61 -9.75 11.77
CA GLU A 52 5.55 -9.01 10.91
C GLU A 52 5.28 -9.30 9.42
N LYS A 53 5.37 -8.30 8.54
CA LYS A 53 5.22 -8.49 7.08
C LYS A 53 6.56 -8.64 6.37
N ASP A 54 6.64 -9.61 5.45
CA ASP A 54 7.75 -9.80 4.52
C ASP A 54 7.49 -8.98 3.25
N GLU A 55 7.92 -7.72 3.26
CA GLU A 55 7.69 -6.78 2.16
C GLU A 55 8.21 -7.30 0.83
N ALA A 56 9.34 -8.01 0.82
CA ALA A 56 9.92 -8.58 -0.39
C ALA A 56 9.00 -9.63 -1.03
N LYS A 57 8.34 -10.46 -0.22
CA LYS A 57 7.37 -11.44 -0.72
C LYS A 57 6.07 -10.78 -1.18
N ILE A 58 5.60 -9.74 -0.49
CA ILE A 58 4.42 -8.97 -0.93
C ILE A 58 4.67 -8.39 -2.33
N VAL A 59 5.85 -7.79 -2.57
CA VAL A 59 6.22 -7.25 -3.89
C VAL A 59 6.26 -8.35 -4.95
N GLN A 60 6.88 -9.50 -4.67
CA GLN A 60 6.91 -10.64 -5.60
C GLN A 60 5.51 -11.17 -5.94
N MET A 61 4.61 -11.19 -4.96
CA MET A 61 3.22 -11.59 -5.15
C MET A 61 2.45 -10.60 -6.00
N CYS A 62 2.68 -9.31 -5.77
CA CYS A 62 2.14 -8.23 -6.58
C CYS A 62 2.61 -8.34 -8.04
N GLU A 63 3.91 -8.50 -8.28
CA GLU A 63 4.49 -8.75 -9.61
C GLU A 63 3.86 -9.96 -10.32
N SER A 64 3.61 -11.03 -9.56
CA SER A 64 3.00 -12.26 -10.07
C SER A 64 1.56 -12.03 -10.55
N ILE A 65 0.78 -11.22 -9.83
CA ILE A 65 -0.58 -10.84 -10.26
C ILE A 65 -0.57 -10.03 -11.54
N PHE A 66 0.30 -9.02 -11.64
CA PHE A 66 0.40 -8.21 -12.85
C PHE A 66 0.75 -9.08 -14.06
N LYS A 67 1.69 -10.01 -13.87
CA LYS A 67 2.08 -10.97 -14.91
C LYS A 67 0.94 -11.92 -15.29
N PHE A 68 0.16 -12.40 -14.31
CA PHE A 68 -0.97 -13.30 -14.54
C PHE A 68 -2.14 -12.61 -15.25
N THR A 69 -2.42 -11.36 -14.88
CA THR A 69 -3.49 -10.54 -15.47
C THR A 69 -3.12 -9.93 -16.82
N GLY A 70 -1.87 -10.11 -17.27
CA GLY A 70 -1.34 -9.48 -18.48
C GLY A 70 -1.22 -7.97 -18.39
N GLN A 71 -1.37 -7.41 -17.18
CA GLN A 71 -1.23 -5.99 -16.94
C GLN A 71 0.25 -5.60 -16.76
N GLN A 72 0.58 -4.38 -17.13
CA GLN A 72 1.91 -3.84 -16.89
C GLN A 72 2.10 -3.67 -15.39
N PHE A 73 3.20 -4.21 -14.87
CA PHE A 73 3.58 -4.03 -13.47
C PHE A 73 3.59 -2.55 -13.10
N ASP A 74 2.84 -2.21 -12.05
CA ASP A 74 2.84 -0.89 -11.45
C ASP A 74 3.47 -0.96 -10.05
N GLN A 75 4.70 -0.46 -9.96
CA GLN A 75 5.44 -0.40 -8.71
C GLN A 75 4.72 0.46 -7.66
N PHE A 76 3.99 1.50 -8.07
CA PHE A 76 3.27 2.36 -7.14
C PHE A 76 2.15 1.61 -6.44
N LEU A 77 1.38 0.80 -7.18
CA LEU A 77 0.33 -0.03 -6.59
C LEU A 77 0.93 -1.03 -5.59
N CYS A 78 2.04 -1.68 -5.95
CA CYS A 78 2.69 -2.62 -5.04
C CYS A 78 3.27 -1.94 -3.80
N ASP A 79 3.79 -0.72 -3.92
CA ASP A 79 4.25 0.06 -2.77
C ASP A 79 3.08 0.46 -1.86
N GLU A 80 1.93 0.83 -2.42
CA GLU A 80 0.70 1.14 -1.65
C GLU A 80 0.22 -0.09 -0.88
N VAL A 81 0.30 -1.26 -1.51
CA VAL A 81 -0.06 -2.55 -0.92
C VAL A 81 0.84 -2.89 0.26
N VAL A 82 2.15 -2.75 0.10
CA VAL A 82 3.11 -2.99 1.17
C VAL A 82 2.89 -2.03 2.33
N LYS A 83 2.64 -0.75 2.04
CA LYS A 83 2.56 0.30 3.07
C LYS A 83 1.24 0.34 3.83
N ASN A 84 0.12 0.09 3.16
CA ASN A 84 -1.21 0.27 3.74
C ASN A 84 -1.99 -1.04 3.81
N MET A 85 -2.19 -1.70 2.67
CA MET A 85 -3.09 -2.85 2.56
C MET A 85 -2.64 -4.04 3.42
N ALA A 86 -1.34 -4.36 3.43
CA ALA A 86 -0.80 -5.48 4.18
C ALA A 86 -1.02 -5.33 5.69
N ASP A 87 -0.86 -4.12 6.24
CA ASP A 87 -1.06 -3.87 7.68
C ASP A 87 -2.55 -3.98 8.05
N GLU A 88 -3.44 -3.50 7.17
CA GLU A 88 -4.89 -3.65 7.36
C GLU A 88 -5.32 -5.12 7.30
N ILE A 89 -4.75 -5.91 6.39
CA ILE A 89 -5.00 -7.35 6.30
C ILE A 89 -4.55 -8.07 7.57
N ILE A 90 -3.33 -7.81 8.05
CA ILE A 90 -2.81 -8.44 9.29
C ILE A 90 -3.74 -8.12 10.45
N LYS A 91 -4.08 -6.84 10.62
CA LYS A 91 -4.95 -6.38 11.71
C LYS A 91 -6.32 -7.05 11.69
N ASP A 92 -6.93 -7.18 10.51
CA ASP A 92 -8.24 -7.83 10.35
C ASP A 92 -8.15 -9.36 10.59
N LEU A 93 -7.08 -10.01 10.12
CA LEU A 93 -6.85 -11.43 10.36
C LEU A 93 -6.56 -11.76 11.83
N GLU A 94 -5.97 -10.85 12.58
CA GLU A 94 -5.71 -10.97 14.02
C GLU A 94 -6.93 -10.65 14.88
N ASP A 95 -7.98 -10.03 14.34
CA ASP A 95 -9.19 -9.75 15.10
C ASP A 95 -9.92 -11.07 15.45
N GLU A 96 -10.07 -11.33 16.75
CA GLU A 96 -10.76 -12.51 17.29
C GLU A 96 -12.29 -12.36 17.28
N GLN A 97 -12.80 -11.15 17.08
CA GLN A 97 -14.24 -10.87 17.03
C GLN A 97 -14.85 -11.19 15.66
N GLU A 98 -14.02 -11.29 14.62
CA GLU A 98 -14.46 -11.59 13.26
C GLU A 98 -14.61 -13.09 13.02
N THR A 99 -15.86 -13.51 12.81
CA THR A 99 -16.23 -14.92 12.62
C THR A 99 -16.04 -15.41 11.19
N GLU A 100 -15.97 -14.49 10.22
CA GLU A 100 -15.72 -14.81 8.82
C GLU A 100 -14.37 -14.23 8.37
N LYS A 101 -13.38 -15.12 8.19
CA LYS A 101 -12.03 -14.82 7.70
C LYS A 101 -11.83 -15.23 6.24
N SER A 102 -12.89 -15.25 5.45
CA SER A 102 -12.80 -15.47 4.00
C SER A 102 -12.06 -14.30 3.36
N ALA A 103 -11.30 -14.55 2.28
CA ALA A 103 -10.52 -13.52 1.61
C ALA A 103 -11.39 -12.35 1.14
N GLU A 104 -12.57 -12.66 0.57
CA GLU A 104 -13.56 -11.66 0.17
C GLU A 104 -14.05 -10.83 1.37
N ALA A 105 -14.42 -11.47 2.49
CA ALA A 105 -14.93 -10.76 3.66
C ALA A 105 -13.88 -9.81 4.27
N VAL A 106 -12.63 -10.28 4.41
CA VAL A 106 -11.50 -9.45 4.87
C VAL A 106 -11.36 -8.24 3.97
N CYS A 107 -11.28 -8.45 2.65
CA CYS A 107 -11.06 -7.38 1.68
C CYS A 107 -12.22 -6.38 1.57
N LYS A 108 -13.46 -6.82 1.82
CA LYS A 108 -14.62 -5.92 1.95
C LYS A 108 -14.55 -5.07 3.22
N ARG A 109 -14.19 -5.66 4.37
CA ARG A 109 -14.06 -4.93 5.64
C ARG A 109 -12.99 -3.85 5.60
N ILE A 110 -11.86 -4.13 4.96
CA ILE A 110 -10.78 -3.15 4.81
C ILE A 110 -10.97 -2.22 3.59
N GLY A 111 -12.13 -2.25 2.94
CA GLY A 111 -12.50 -1.31 1.88
C GLY A 111 -11.76 -1.48 0.55
N GLN A 112 -11.09 -2.61 0.34
CA GLN A 112 -10.35 -2.91 -0.90
C GLN A 112 -11.23 -3.61 -1.95
N CYS A 113 -12.34 -4.21 -1.51
CA CYS A 113 -13.39 -4.76 -2.36
C CYS A 113 -14.72 -4.02 -2.14
N PRO A 114 -15.56 -3.88 -3.18
CA PRO A 114 -16.90 -3.34 -3.04
C PRO A 114 -17.74 -4.18 -2.06
N ALA A 115 -18.54 -3.50 -1.22
CA ALA A 115 -19.40 -4.13 -0.22
C ALA A 115 -20.42 -5.10 -0.82
#